data_AF-A0A7C1EIZ2-F1
#
_entry.id   AF-A0A7C1EIZ2-F1
#
_cell.length_a   1.000
_cell.length_b   1.000
_cell.length_c   1.000
_cell.angle_alpha   90.00
_cell.angle_beta   90.00
_cell.angle_gamma   90.00
#
_symmetry.space_group_name_H-M   'P 1'
#
loop_
_entity.id
_entity.type
_entity.pdbx_description
1 polymer ?
#
loop_
_entity_poly.entity_id
_entity_poly.type
_entity_poly.pdbx_seq_one_letter_code
_entity_poly.pdbx_strand_id
1 'polypeptide(L)'
;MSGNMFPKRTAMIWDEQHVKSLLFEPQSLLKEEPWSSWLKSQGGLNAVYAACRGLPLADKQRKTLNVLLNEPGASLQKYALALHVSVATFVRYRTSLVKTLVTVLNAHVLDKQPPKDDAAISTSTFHTNLPNQHVPLIGRDEELNTVRRLLLHEGADLLTITGPGGIGKTRLALQVAANALRDFKDGVFFVSLASIVNPDLVATTITQALGLKTGESQPGSELLKRYLENKHALLVLDNF
;
A
#
# COMPACT_ATOMS: atom_id res chain seq x y z
N MET A 1 2.60 4.05 -46.65
CA MET A 1 2.88 5.09 -45.65
C MET A 1 1.56 5.62 -45.14
N SER A 2 1.08 5.11 -44.00
CA SER A 2 -0.05 5.71 -43.29
C SER A 2 0.30 5.65 -41.81
N GLY A 3 0.70 6.80 -41.26
CA GLY A 3 1.07 6.95 -39.87
C GLY A 3 -0.15 6.72 -38.99
N ASN A 4 -0.10 5.67 -38.18
CA ASN A 4 -1.05 5.48 -37.10
C ASN A 4 -0.67 6.47 -35.99
N MET A 5 -1.19 7.69 -36.10
CA MET A 5 -1.11 8.70 -35.07
C MET A 5 -2.10 8.30 -33.98
N PHE A 6 -1.65 7.42 -33.07
CA PHE A 6 -2.35 7.19 -31.81
C PHE A 6 -2.56 8.55 -31.15
N PRO A 7 -3.80 8.95 -30.81
CA PRO A 7 -4.00 10.18 -30.07
C PRO A 7 -3.19 10.06 -28.77
N LYS A 8 -2.33 11.06 -28.53
CA LYS A 8 -1.57 11.19 -27.28
C LYS A 8 -2.54 10.93 -26.13
N ARG A 9 -2.27 9.92 -25.28
CA ARG A 9 -3.07 9.62 -24.08
C ARG A 9 -3.26 10.93 -23.31
N THR A 10 -4.46 11.50 -23.37
CA THR A 10 -4.83 12.63 -22.52
C THR A 10 -4.78 12.09 -21.10
N ALA A 11 -3.81 12.55 -20.31
CA ALA A 11 -3.74 12.26 -18.89
C ALA A 11 -5.08 12.66 -18.27
N MET A 12 -5.83 11.72 -17.71
CA MET A 12 -7.08 12.03 -17.03
C MET A 12 -6.76 12.81 -15.76
N ILE A 13 -7.32 14.02 -15.67
CA ILE A 13 -7.14 14.88 -14.51
C ILE A 13 -8.37 14.71 -13.61
N TRP A 14 -8.16 14.12 -12.45
CA TRP A 14 -9.13 14.03 -11.37
C TRP A 14 -9.25 15.37 -10.66
N ASP A 15 -10.37 16.07 -10.80
CA ASP A 15 -10.70 17.20 -9.94
C ASP A 15 -11.58 16.77 -8.75
N GLU A 16 -11.91 17.72 -7.86
CA GLU A 16 -12.77 17.42 -6.71
C GLU A 16 -14.17 16.93 -7.10
N GLN A 17 -14.70 17.37 -8.23
CA GLN A 17 -16.04 17.00 -8.69
C GLN A 17 -16.05 15.53 -9.11
N HIS A 18 -15.10 15.10 -9.93
CA HIS A 18 -15.00 13.71 -10.39
C HIS A 18 -14.66 12.75 -9.25
N VAL A 19 -13.84 13.17 -8.28
CA VAL A 19 -13.60 12.37 -7.07
C VAL A 19 -14.86 12.25 -6.22
N LYS A 20 -15.68 13.30 -6.10
CA LYS A 20 -16.98 13.21 -5.43
C LYS A 20 -17.91 12.27 -6.22
N SER A 21 -17.97 12.38 -7.54
CA SER A 21 -18.75 11.47 -8.37
C SER A 21 -18.32 10.02 -8.19
N LEU A 22 -17.03 9.73 -8.10
CA LEU A 22 -16.53 8.37 -7.83
C LEU A 22 -17.01 7.82 -6.49
N LEU A 23 -17.10 8.65 -5.45
CA LEU A 23 -17.44 8.21 -4.09
C LEU A 23 -18.94 8.17 -3.81
N PHE A 24 -19.72 9.07 -4.43
CA PHE A 24 -21.12 9.31 -4.07
C PHE A 24 -22.10 9.00 -5.21
N GLU A 25 -21.69 9.23 -6.46
CA GLU A 25 -22.59 9.12 -7.61
C GLU A 25 -21.88 8.44 -8.79
N PRO A 26 -21.33 7.23 -8.62
CA PRO A 26 -20.44 6.62 -9.62
C PRO A 26 -21.13 6.33 -10.96
N GLN A 27 -22.47 6.29 -10.96
CA GLN A 27 -23.28 6.14 -12.16
C GLN A 27 -23.18 7.35 -13.10
N SER A 28 -22.82 8.53 -12.59
CA SER A 28 -22.57 9.72 -13.42
C SER A 28 -21.31 9.53 -14.27
N LEU A 29 -20.22 9.02 -13.68
CA LEU A 29 -18.96 8.75 -14.39
C LEU A 29 -19.10 7.66 -15.46
N LEU A 30 -20.04 6.74 -15.31
CA LEU A 30 -20.33 5.71 -16.32
C LEU A 30 -21.07 6.25 -17.56
N LYS A 31 -21.61 7.47 -17.48
CA LYS A 31 -22.35 8.15 -18.55
C LYS A 31 -21.56 9.29 -19.20
N GLU A 32 -20.38 9.60 -18.68
CA GLU A 32 -19.57 10.76 -19.08
C GLU A 32 -18.23 10.30 -19.68
N GLU A 33 -17.91 10.74 -20.89
CA GLU A 33 -16.59 10.52 -21.50
C GLU A 33 -15.62 11.63 -21.05
N PRO A 34 -14.32 11.34 -20.83
CA PRO A 34 -13.61 10.08 -21.06
C PRO A 34 -13.68 9.05 -19.91
N TRP A 35 -14.43 9.35 -18.84
CA TRP A 35 -14.47 8.55 -17.61
C TRP A 35 -15.07 7.15 -17.80
N SER A 36 -16.15 7.03 -18.56
CA SER A 36 -16.78 5.75 -18.89
C SER A 36 -15.83 4.80 -19.61
N SER A 37 -15.10 5.30 -20.60
CA SER A 37 -14.09 4.53 -21.35
C SER A 37 -12.89 4.17 -20.47
N TRP A 38 -12.41 5.09 -19.64
CA TRP A 38 -11.33 4.81 -18.72
C TRP A 38 -11.71 3.79 -17.65
N LEU A 39 -12.90 3.92 -17.01
CA LEU A 39 -13.38 2.96 -16.02
C LEU A 39 -13.45 1.55 -16.60
N LYS A 40 -13.92 1.39 -17.84
CA LYS A 40 -13.91 0.10 -18.56
C LYS A 40 -12.48 -0.41 -18.76
N SER A 41 -11.54 0.46 -19.15
CA SER A 41 -10.12 0.08 -19.32
C SER A 41 -9.44 -0.38 -18.02
N GLN A 42 -9.94 0.08 -16.87
CA GLN A 42 -9.47 -0.31 -15.53
C GLN A 42 -10.15 -1.57 -14.98
N GLY A 43 -11.02 -2.24 -15.75
CA GLY A 43 -11.78 -3.41 -15.27
C GLY A 43 -13.09 -3.09 -14.58
N GLY A 44 -13.60 -1.86 -14.73
CA GLY A 44 -14.87 -1.40 -14.20
C GLY A 44 -14.79 -0.79 -12.79
N LEU A 45 -15.94 -0.30 -12.31
CA LEU A 45 -16.03 0.44 -11.04
C LEU A 45 -15.51 -0.36 -9.83
N ASN A 46 -15.81 -1.66 -9.77
CA ASN A 46 -15.36 -2.52 -8.67
C ASN A 46 -13.84 -2.66 -8.61
N ALA A 47 -13.18 -2.76 -9.77
CA ALA A 47 -11.73 -2.83 -9.86
C ALA A 47 -11.09 -1.50 -9.42
N VAL A 48 -11.68 -0.37 -9.82
CA VAL A 48 -11.24 0.96 -9.38
C VAL A 48 -11.45 1.15 -7.87
N TYR A 49 -12.56 0.68 -7.30
CA TYR A 49 -12.76 0.70 -5.86
C TYR A 49 -11.77 -0.18 -5.10
N ALA A 50 -11.45 -1.36 -5.64
CA ALA A 50 -10.42 -2.22 -5.07
C ALA A 50 -9.05 -1.50 -5.08
N ALA A 51 -8.69 -0.84 -6.19
CA ALA A 51 -7.47 -0.06 -6.30
C ALA A 51 -7.46 1.15 -5.35
N CYS A 52 -8.59 1.85 -5.19
CA CYS A 52 -8.74 2.96 -4.24
C CYS A 52 -8.45 2.54 -2.79
N ARG A 53 -8.80 1.31 -2.40
CA ARG A 53 -8.51 0.78 -1.05
C ARG A 53 -7.01 0.57 -0.80
N GLY A 54 -6.23 0.41 -1.87
CA GLY A 54 -4.76 0.29 -1.84
C GLY A 54 -4.02 1.63 -1.85
N LEU A 55 -4.72 2.77 -1.88
CA LEU A 55 -4.08 4.08 -1.93
C LEU A 55 -3.33 4.42 -0.63
N PRO A 56 -2.22 5.18 -0.72
CA PRO A 56 -1.42 5.61 0.43
C PRO A 56 -2.15 6.73 1.21
N LEU A 57 -3.23 6.38 1.91
CA LEU A 57 -4.05 7.27 2.72
C LEU A 57 -3.78 7.07 4.21
N ALA A 58 -3.90 8.14 4.99
CA ALA A 58 -3.84 8.05 6.45
C ALA A 58 -4.98 7.16 6.99
N ASP A 59 -4.79 6.49 8.12
CA ASP A 59 -5.77 5.51 8.64
C ASP A 59 -7.19 6.07 8.77
N LYS A 60 -7.29 7.34 9.19
CA LYS A 60 -8.55 8.06 9.31
C LYS A 60 -9.23 8.27 7.94
N GLN A 61 -8.45 8.58 6.92
CA GLN A 61 -8.90 8.72 5.54
C GLN A 61 -9.27 7.35 4.95
N ARG A 62 -8.48 6.31 5.22
CA ARG A 62 -8.75 4.93 4.78
C ARG A 62 -10.05 4.39 5.38
N LYS A 63 -10.27 4.57 6.69
CA LYS A 63 -11.55 4.22 7.36
C LYS A 63 -12.73 4.95 6.74
N THR A 64 -12.56 6.26 6.49
CA THR A 64 -13.60 7.08 5.83
C THR A 64 -13.88 6.58 4.40
N LEU A 65 -12.83 6.28 3.63
CA LEU A 65 -12.96 5.76 2.27
C LEU A 65 -13.65 4.40 2.24
N ASN A 66 -13.30 3.47 3.14
CA ASN A 66 -13.92 2.14 3.18
C ASN A 66 -15.43 2.22 3.43
N VAL A 67 -15.86 3.09 4.34
CA VAL A 67 -17.29 3.32 4.62
C VAL A 67 -18.01 3.88 3.39
N LEU A 68 -17.38 4.78 2.64
CA LEU A 68 -17.93 5.33 1.40
C LEU A 68 -18.03 4.28 0.28
N LEU A 69 -16.98 3.48 0.08
CA LEU A 69 -16.91 2.50 -1.01
C LEU A 69 -17.75 1.25 -0.78
N ASN A 70 -18.09 0.93 0.48
CA ASN A 70 -18.95 -0.20 0.81
C ASN A 70 -20.42 0.08 0.48
N GLU A 71 -20.85 1.33 0.62
CA GLU A 71 -22.20 1.76 0.23
C GLU A 71 -22.16 3.12 -0.46
N PRO A 72 -21.76 3.19 -1.75
CA PRO A 72 -21.71 4.45 -2.48
C PRO A 72 -23.11 5.08 -2.59
N GLY A 73 -23.23 6.37 -2.24
CA GLY A 73 -24.49 7.12 -2.32
C GLY A 73 -25.40 7.00 -1.10
N ALA A 74 -24.95 6.38 0.00
CA ALA A 74 -25.68 6.40 1.26
C ALA A 74 -25.74 7.81 1.89
N SER A 75 -26.65 8.02 2.84
CA SER A 75 -26.81 9.31 3.51
C SER A 75 -25.62 9.66 4.41
N LEU A 76 -25.38 10.96 4.62
CA LEU A 76 -24.33 11.43 5.52
C LEU A 76 -24.50 10.88 6.95
N GLN A 77 -25.75 10.72 7.41
CA GLN A 77 -26.08 10.11 8.70
C GLN A 77 -25.61 8.65 8.76
N LYS A 78 -25.82 7.86 7.69
CA LYS A 78 -25.40 6.46 7.66
C LYS A 78 -23.88 6.31 7.73
N TYR A 79 -23.15 7.16 7.01
CA TYR A 79 -21.68 7.14 7.07
C TYR A 79 -21.13 7.64 8.41
N ALA A 80 -21.73 8.69 8.98
CA ALA A 80 -21.33 9.22 10.28
C ALA A 80 -21.55 8.17 11.38
N LEU A 81 -22.67 7.44 11.32
CA LEU A 81 -22.99 6.33 12.22
C LEU A 81 -21.97 5.20 12.11
N ALA A 82 -21.63 4.77 10.88
CA ALA A 82 -20.66 3.71 10.64
C ALA A 82 -19.24 4.03 11.16
N LEU A 83 -18.91 5.32 11.30
CA LEU A 83 -17.63 5.79 11.84
C LEU A 83 -17.71 6.23 13.31
N HIS A 84 -18.88 6.14 13.95
CA HIS A 84 -19.13 6.62 15.31
C HIS A 84 -18.72 8.09 15.51
N VAL A 85 -19.06 8.96 14.55
CA VAL A 85 -18.79 10.41 14.61
C VAL A 85 -20.04 11.23 14.31
N SER A 86 -20.02 12.52 14.63
CA SER A 86 -21.09 13.43 14.21
C SER A 86 -21.07 13.66 12.69
N VAL A 87 -22.22 14.02 12.12
CA VAL A 87 -22.33 14.39 10.69
C VAL A 87 -21.38 15.54 10.33
N ALA A 88 -21.25 16.54 11.20
CA ALA A 88 -20.32 17.66 10.99
C ALA A 88 -18.85 17.19 10.94
N THR A 89 -18.46 16.28 11.84
CA THR A 89 -17.13 15.68 11.85
C THR A 89 -16.88 14.82 10.60
N PHE A 90 -17.88 14.06 10.17
CA PHE A 90 -17.82 13.30 8.92
C PHE A 90 -17.63 14.20 7.70
N VAL A 91 -18.34 15.33 7.61
CA VAL A 91 -18.18 16.30 6.51
C VAL A 91 -16.74 16.85 6.46
N ARG A 92 -16.10 17.09 7.62
CA ARG A 92 -14.68 17.47 7.69
C ARG A 92 -13.76 16.35 7.18
N TYR A 93 -14.01 15.11 7.58
CA TYR A 93 -13.21 13.96 7.14
C TYR A 93 -13.34 13.73 5.63
N ARG A 94 -14.57 13.82 5.11
CA ARG A 94 -14.86 13.77 3.68
C ARG A 94 -14.07 14.83 2.91
N THR A 95 -14.11 16.08 3.37
CA THR A 95 -13.41 17.18 2.68
C THR A 95 -11.91 16.95 2.64
N SER A 96 -11.31 16.48 3.74
CA SER A 96 -9.89 16.10 3.78
C SER A 96 -9.56 14.93 2.85
N LEU A 97 -10.42 13.90 2.83
CA LEU A 97 -10.27 12.73 1.99
C LEU A 97 -10.31 13.09 0.49
N VAL A 98 -11.31 13.87 0.06
CA VAL A 98 -11.45 14.28 -1.34
C VAL A 98 -10.21 15.03 -1.84
N LYS A 99 -9.72 16.00 -1.07
CA LYS A 99 -8.49 16.76 -1.44
C LYS A 99 -7.27 15.86 -1.59
N THR A 100 -7.15 14.87 -0.69
CA THR A 100 -6.04 13.91 -0.74
C THR A 100 -6.18 13.00 -1.95
N LEU A 101 -7.38 12.50 -2.24
CA LEU A 101 -7.64 11.65 -3.40
C LEU A 101 -7.38 12.38 -4.72
N VAL A 102 -7.78 13.64 -4.87
CA VAL A 102 -7.41 14.46 -6.03
C VAL A 102 -5.90 14.45 -6.27
N THR A 103 -5.12 14.63 -5.21
CA THR A 103 -3.65 14.64 -5.30
C THR A 103 -3.10 13.26 -5.67
N VAL A 104 -3.57 12.21 -5.01
CA VAL A 104 -3.06 10.84 -5.16
C VAL A 104 -3.45 10.22 -6.50
N LEU A 105 -4.68 10.46 -6.97
CA LEU A 105 -5.17 9.91 -8.23
C LEU A 105 -4.49 10.55 -9.44
N ASN A 106 -4.21 11.86 -9.37
CA ASN A 106 -3.44 12.57 -10.41
C ASN A 106 -1.95 12.24 -10.40
N ALA A 107 -1.42 11.62 -9.35
CA ALA A 107 -0.08 11.06 -9.34
C ALA A 107 0.03 9.74 -10.14
N HIS A 108 -0.96 9.42 -11.00
CA HIS A 108 -1.03 8.24 -11.87
C HIS A 108 -1.01 6.89 -11.14
N VAL A 109 -1.44 6.86 -9.87
CA VAL A 109 -1.46 5.63 -9.06
C VAL A 109 -2.43 4.58 -9.62
N LEU A 110 -3.48 5.00 -10.32
CA LEU A 110 -4.47 4.12 -10.95
C LEU A 110 -4.21 3.83 -12.44
N ASP A 111 -3.25 4.48 -13.09
CA ASP A 111 -2.96 4.25 -14.52
C ASP A 111 -2.07 3.03 -14.77
N LYS A 112 -1.64 2.34 -13.71
CA LYS A 112 -0.99 1.03 -13.82
C LYS A 112 -2.05 0.00 -14.21
N GLN A 113 -2.22 -0.21 -15.52
CA GLN A 113 -2.98 -1.34 -16.06
C GLN A 113 -2.54 -2.64 -15.35
N PRO A 114 -3.46 -3.59 -15.07
CA PRO A 114 -3.04 -4.95 -14.79
C PRO A 114 -2.26 -5.47 -16.02
N PRO A 115 -1.15 -6.22 -15.85
CA PRO A 115 -0.50 -6.82 -16.98
C PRO A 115 -1.50 -7.79 -17.63
N LYS A 116 -1.89 -7.49 -18.87
CA LYS A 116 -2.38 -8.53 -19.76
C LYS A 116 -1.21 -9.46 -20.01
N ASP A 117 -1.48 -10.75 -19.88
CA ASP A 117 -0.56 -11.82 -20.23
C ASP A 117 0.12 -11.52 -21.57
N ASP A 118 1.43 -11.30 -21.52
CA ASP A 118 2.38 -11.95 -22.42
C ASP A 118 3.81 -11.75 -21.90
N ALA A 119 4.60 -12.78 -22.14
CA ALA A 119 5.88 -13.08 -21.55
C ALA A 119 6.96 -11.98 -21.64
N ALA A 120 7.77 -11.94 -20.57
CA ALA A 120 9.17 -11.51 -20.50
C ALA A 120 9.53 -10.09 -20.99
N ILE A 121 9.83 -9.19 -20.04
CA ILE A 121 11.18 -8.69 -19.73
C ILE A 121 11.08 -7.72 -18.54
N SER A 122 11.99 -7.89 -17.59
CA SER A 122 12.12 -7.26 -16.28
C SER A 122 12.03 -5.72 -16.27
N THR A 123 11.04 -5.20 -15.53
CA THR A 123 11.21 -3.95 -14.76
C THR A 123 10.83 -4.25 -13.32
N SER A 124 11.83 -4.31 -12.44
CA SER A 124 11.71 -4.72 -11.04
C SER A 124 10.80 -3.79 -10.24
N THR A 125 9.53 -4.15 -10.08
CA THR A 125 8.75 -3.72 -8.92
C THR A 125 9.30 -4.45 -7.70
N PHE A 126 10.04 -3.75 -6.84
CA PHE A 126 10.51 -4.31 -5.57
C PHE A 126 9.30 -4.80 -4.77
N HIS A 127 9.28 -6.08 -4.38
CA HIS A 127 8.20 -6.64 -3.56
C HIS A 127 8.32 -6.08 -2.15
N THR A 128 7.34 -5.28 -1.69
CA THR A 128 7.38 -4.70 -0.34
C THR A 128 5.99 -4.44 0.23
N ASN A 129 5.87 -4.55 1.56
CA ASN A 129 4.67 -4.20 2.34
C ASN A 129 4.98 -3.11 3.39
N LEU A 130 6.10 -2.38 3.26
CA LEU A 130 6.54 -1.42 4.26
C LEU A 130 5.47 -0.33 4.49
N PRO A 131 5.14 0.00 5.75
CA PRO A 131 4.27 1.13 6.05
C PRO A 131 4.91 2.45 5.60
N ASN A 132 4.11 3.31 5.00
CA ASN A 132 4.57 4.59 4.47
C ASN A 132 4.96 5.53 5.63
N GLN A 133 6.20 6.04 5.64
CA GLN A 133 6.65 6.96 6.69
C GLN A 133 6.23 8.39 6.35
N HIS A 134 5.16 8.87 6.98
CA HIS A 134 4.57 10.20 6.70
C HIS A 134 5.37 11.40 7.22
N VAL A 135 6.47 11.17 7.95
CA VAL A 135 7.29 12.24 8.54
C VAL A 135 8.77 11.90 8.31
N PRO A 136 9.62 12.85 7.89
CA PRO A 136 11.06 12.62 7.78
C PRO A 136 11.66 12.19 9.12
N LEU A 137 12.58 11.23 9.12
CA LEU A 137 13.37 10.92 10.31
C LEU A 137 14.42 12.03 10.48
N ILE A 138 14.25 12.89 11.48
CA ILE A 138 15.14 14.05 11.71
C ILE A 138 16.23 13.66 12.70
N GLY A 139 17.49 13.99 12.39
CA GLY A 139 18.61 13.91 13.33
C GLY A 139 19.07 12.49 13.66
N ARG A 140 18.86 11.54 12.74
CA ARG A 140 19.33 10.14 12.88
C ARG A 140 20.12 9.63 11.68
N ASP A 141 20.78 10.55 10.97
CA ASP A 141 21.52 10.22 9.76
C ASP A 141 22.71 9.29 10.06
N GLU A 142 23.36 9.46 11.22
CA GLU A 142 24.47 8.61 11.66
C GLU A 142 24.01 7.18 11.96
N GLU A 143 22.90 7.01 12.68
CA GLU A 143 22.35 5.68 12.97
C GLU A 143 21.82 5.01 11.70
N LEU A 144 21.16 5.76 10.82
CA LEU A 144 20.73 5.25 9.51
C LEU A 144 21.91 4.69 8.72
N ASN A 145 23.00 5.45 8.62
CA ASN A 145 24.21 5.05 7.91
C ASN A 145 24.88 3.84 8.56
N THR A 146 24.91 3.79 9.89
CA THR A 146 25.49 2.66 10.64
C THR A 146 24.71 1.38 10.39
N VAL A 147 23.38 1.41 10.57
CA VAL A 147 22.51 0.24 10.34
C VAL A 147 22.58 -0.21 8.88
N ARG A 148 22.59 0.72 7.93
CA ARG A 148 22.73 0.40 6.50
C ARG A 148 24.08 -0.24 6.19
N ARG A 149 25.18 0.24 6.78
CA ARG A 149 26.52 -0.35 6.59
C ARG A 149 26.58 -1.78 7.11
N LEU A 150 26.09 -2.00 8.33
CA LEU A 150 26.04 -3.33 8.94
C LEU A 150 25.21 -4.30 8.09
N LEU A 151 24.08 -3.81 7.57
CA LEU A 151 23.16 -4.62 6.77
C LEU A 151 23.70 -4.96 5.37
N LEU A 152 24.34 -4.01 4.68
CA LEU A 152 24.68 -4.16 3.26
C LEU A 152 26.14 -4.51 2.99
N HIS A 153 27.06 -4.11 3.86
CA HIS A 153 28.51 -4.20 3.61
C HIS A 153 29.21 -5.20 4.52
N GLU A 154 28.69 -5.40 5.73
CA GLU A 154 29.29 -6.29 6.73
C GLU A 154 28.62 -7.68 6.75
N GLY A 155 27.60 -7.89 5.91
CA GLY A 155 26.99 -9.21 5.67
C GLY A 155 26.23 -9.78 6.86
N ALA A 156 25.65 -8.93 7.71
CA ALA A 156 24.88 -9.40 8.87
C ALA A 156 23.55 -10.03 8.43
N ASP A 157 23.41 -11.34 8.60
CA ASP A 157 22.15 -12.07 8.35
C ASP A 157 21.04 -11.72 9.36
N LEU A 158 21.43 -11.19 10.54
CA LEU A 158 20.52 -10.73 11.58
C LEU A 158 21.10 -9.48 12.25
N LEU A 159 20.27 -8.44 12.32
CA LEU A 159 20.59 -7.20 13.02
C LEU A 159 19.47 -6.84 14.00
N THR A 160 19.82 -6.65 15.28
CA THR A 160 18.87 -6.28 16.32
C THR A 160 19.06 -4.82 16.73
N ILE A 161 18.00 -4.02 16.59
CA ILE A 161 17.97 -2.63 17.07
C ILE A 161 17.35 -2.60 18.46
N THR A 162 18.17 -2.34 19.47
CA THR A 162 17.73 -2.24 20.87
C THR A 162 17.78 -0.79 21.36
N GLY A 163 17.12 -0.52 22.49
CA GLY A 163 17.09 0.81 23.10
C GLY A 163 15.79 1.09 23.84
N PRO A 164 15.70 2.23 24.56
CA PRO A 164 14.53 2.59 25.36
C PRO A 164 13.22 2.61 24.58
N GLY A 165 12.09 2.38 25.28
CA GLY A 165 10.75 2.54 24.71
C GLY A 165 10.54 3.95 24.16
N GLY A 166 9.79 4.07 23.05
CA GLY A 166 9.45 5.38 22.47
C GLY A 166 10.57 6.12 21.74
N ILE A 167 11.81 5.61 21.72
CA ILE A 167 12.95 6.29 21.08
C ILE A 167 12.92 6.23 19.53
N GLY A 168 11.96 5.50 18.94
CA GLY A 168 11.75 5.44 17.49
C GLY A 168 12.48 4.30 16.76
N LYS A 169 12.83 3.21 17.44
CA LYS A 169 13.53 2.04 16.85
C LYS A 169 12.82 1.46 15.63
N THR A 170 11.51 1.22 15.75
CA THR A 170 10.67 0.74 14.65
C THR A 170 10.73 1.69 13.45
N ARG A 171 10.76 3.00 13.72
CA ARG A 171 10.83 4.02 12.67
C ARG A 171 12.21 4.06 12.00
N LEU A 172 13.28 3.92 12.78
CA LEU A 172 14.63 3.76 12.24
C LEU A 172 14.72 2.52 11.34
N ALA A 173 14.27 1.36 11.82
CA ALA A 173 14.29 0.10 11.09
C ALA A 173 13.54 0.19 9.76
N LEU A 174 12.32 0.73 9.80
CA LEU A 174 11.49 0.94 8.61
C LEU A 174 12.11 1.94 7.62
N GLN A 175 12.78 2.99 8.09
CA GLN A 175 13.46 3.95 7.22
C GLN A 175 14.67 3.33 6.54
N VAL A 176 15.45 2.51 7.25
CA VAL A 176 16.56 1.74 6.65
C VAL A 176 16.04 0.76 5.62
N ALA A 177 14.97 0.03 5.95
CA ALA A 177 14.33 -0.91 5.04
C ALA A 177 13.81 -0.23 3.75
N ALA A 178 13.21 0.96 3.87
CA ALA A 178 12.79 1.76 2.73
C ALA A 178 13.97 2.21 1.86
N ASN A 179 15.09 2.60 2.48
CA ASN A 179 16.30 2.99 1.77
C ASN A 179 17.00 1.80 1.09
N ALA A 180 16.82 0.59 1.61
CA ALA A 180 17.42 -0.64 1.12
C ALA A 180 16.57 -1.38 0.07
N LEU A 181 15.42 -0.85 -0.35
CA LEU A 181 14.51 -1.49 -1.31
C LEU A 181 15.23 -1.97 -2.57
N ARG A 182 16.23 -1.24 -3.04
CA ARG A 182 16.99 -1.56 -4.26
C ARG A 182 18.06 -2.63 -4.06
N ASP A 183 18.48 -2.84 -2.82
CA ASP A 183 19.57 -3.75 -2.46
C ASP A 183 19.06 -5.19 -2.27
N PHE A 184 17.77 -5.36 -1.96
CA PHE A 184 17.10 -6.65 -1.79
C PHE A 184 16.19 -7.00 -2.97
N LYS A 185 16.77 -7.68 -3.98
CA LYS A 185 16.10 -8.07 -5.24
C LYS A 185 14.82 -8.89 -5.05
N ASP A 186 14.72 -9.64 -3.96
CA ASP A 186 13.57 -10.51 -3.67
C ASP A 186 12.56 -9.85 -2.72
N GLY A 187 12.82 -8.63 -2.29
CA GLY A 187 11.87 -7.78 -1.58
C GLY A 187 12.27 -7.40 -0.16
N VAL A 188 11.50 -6.47 0.41
CA VAL A 188 11.67 -5.95 1.77
C VAL A 188 10.32 -5.95 2.48
N PHE A 189 10.22 -6.67 3.59
CA PHE A 189 8.94 -6.92 4.26
C PHE A 189 8.99 -6.56 5.74
N PHE A 190 7.96 -5.87 6.21
CA PHE A 190 7.67 -5.62 7.61
C PHE A 190 6.72 -6.68 8.16
N VAL A 191 7.04 -7.20 9.34
CA VAL A 191 6.24 -8.17 10.08
C VAL A 191 6.10 -7.66 11.52
N SER A 192 4.89 -7.24 11.88
CA SER A 192 4.57 -6.90 13.27
C SER A 192 4.25 -8.16 14.05
N LEU A 193 5.02 -8.46 15.09
CA LEU A 193 4.80 -9.57 16.01
C LEU A 193 4.03 -9.16 17.28
N ALA A 194 3.64 -7.89 17.38
CA ALA A 194 3.02 -7.29 18.57
C ALA A 194 1.76 -8.01 19.11
N SER A 195 1.02 -8.72 18.26
CA SER A 195 -0.21 -9.43 18.62
C SER A 195 -0.01 -10.93 18.80
N ILE A 196 1.21 -11.44 18.70
CA ILE A 196 1.51 -12.87 18.80
C ILE A 196 1.75 -13.25 20.26
N VAL A 197 0.87 -14.12 20.77
CA VAL A 197 1.01 -14.71 22.13
C VAL A 197 1.57 -16.14 22.06
N ASN A 198 1.29 -16.87 20.97
CA ASN A 198 1.80 -18.22 20.75
C ASN A 198 2.97 -18.18 19.74
N PRO A 199 4.20 -18.59 20.13
CA PRO A 199 5.37 -18.67 19.24
C PRO A 199 5.13 -19.48 17.95
N ASP A 200 4.25 -20.47 17.98
CA ASP A 200 3.93 -21.29 16.79
C ASP A 200 3.30 -20.48 15.65
N LEU A 201 2.72 -19.31 15.95
CA LEU A 201 2.08 -18.43 14.97
C LEU A 201 3.07 -17.49 14.27
N VAL A 202 4.33 -17.42 14.70
CA VAL A 202 5.34 -16.53 14.11
C VAL A 202 5.56 -16.86 12.64
N ALA A 203 5.79 -18.14 12.31
CA ALA A 203 6.03 -18.57 10.94
C ALA A 203 4.82 -18.29 10.02
N THR A 204 3.60 -18.51 10.52
CA THR A 204 2.35 -18.21 9.80
C THR A 204 2.21 -16.71 9.56
N THR A 205 2.52 -15.88 10.56
CA THR A 205 2.43 -14.42 10.44
C THR A 205 3.43 -13.86 9.42
N ILE A 206 4.66 -14.39 9.40
CA ILE A 206 5.65 -14.04 8.38
C ILE A 206 5.17 -14.48 6.99
N THR A 207 4.63 -15.69 6.86
CA THR A 207 4.10 -16.23 5.61
C THR A 207 2.98 -15.36 5.04
N GLN A 208 2.06 -14.90 5.90
CA GLN A 208 1.00 -13.96 5.52
C GLN A 208 1.53 -12.59 5.10
N ALA A 209 2.54 -12.05 5.82
CA ALA A 209 3.17 -10.78 5.48
C ALA A 209 3.88 -10.82 4.12
N LEU A 210 4.38 -12.00 3.72
CA LEU A 210 4.96 -12.29 2.41
C LEU A 210 3.91 -12.53 1.31
N GLY A 211 2.61 -12.51 1.65
CA GLY A 211 1.52 -12.78 0.70
C GLY A 211 1.38 -14.24 0.29
N LEU A 212 2.01 -15.16 1.03
CA LEU A 212 1.96 -16.59 0.75
C LEU A 212 0.66 -17.19 1.32
N LYS A 213 -0.02 -18.00 0.50
CA LYS A 213 -1.20 -18.74 0.94
C LYS A 213 -0.77 -20.04 1.59
N THR A 214 -1.03 -20.19 2.88
CA THR A 214 -0.90 -21.49 3.57
C THR A 214 -2.05 -22.40 3.14
N GLY A 215 -1.74 -23.56 2.55
CA GLY A 215 -2.72 -24.63 2.37
C GLY A 215 -2.97 -25.39 3.67
N GLU A 216 -4.10 -26.08 3.77
CA GLU A 216 -4.56 -26.77 4.99
C GLU A 216 -3.61 -27.87 5.50
N SER A 217 -2.66 -28.34 4.68
CA SER A 217 -1.77 -29.46 5.01
C SER A 217 -0.27 -29.12 5.07
N GLN A 218 0.12 -27.84 5.00
CA GLN A 218 1.54 -27.45 5.06
C GLN A 218 1.82 -26.49 6.22
N PRO A 219 2.75 -26.83 7.14
CA PRO A 219 3.19 -25.91 8.20
C PRO A 219 3.80 -24.64 7.60
N GLY A 220 3.47 -23.48 8.17
CA GLY A 220 3.99 -22.19 7.71
C GLY A 220 5.52 -22.11 7.72
N SER A 221 6.18 -22.79 8.64
CA SER A 221 7.65 -22.85 8.74
C SER A 221 8.31 -23.54 7.55
N GLU A 222 7.72 -24.62 7.04
CA GLU A 222 8.25 -25.34 5.89
C GLU A 222 8.01 -24.58 4.58
N LEU A 223 6.84 -23.93 4.46
CA LEU A 223 6.56 -23.03 3.35
C LEU A 223 7.52 -21.83 3.33
N LEU A 224 7.78 -21.24 4.50
CA LEU A 224 8.70 -20.12 4.66
C LEU A 224 10.13 -20.51 4.30
N LYS A 225 10.61 -21.68 4.76
CA LYS A 225 11.95 -22.18 4.46
C LYS A 225 12.14 -22.37 2.95
N ARG A 226 11.21 -23.06 2.29
CA ARG A 226 11.26 -23.27 0.83
C ARG A 226 11.18 -21.96 0.05
N TYR A 227 10.39 -21.01 0.54
CA TYR A 227 10.28 -19.72 -0.12
C TYR A 227 11.59 -18.91 -0.03
N LEU A 228 12.25 -18.90 1.14
CA LEU A 228 13.43 -18.07 1.39
C LEU A 228 14.77 -18.71 0.98
N GLU A 229 14.82 -20.02 0.73
CA GLU A 229 16.07 -20.79 0.53
C GLU A 229 17.06 -20.20 -0.49
N ASN A 230 16.57 -19.49 -1.52
CA ASN A 230 17.41 -18.85 -2.54
C ASN A 230 17.04 -17.38 -2.76
N LYS A 231 16.53 -16.71 -1.73
CA LYS A 231 16.03 -15.33 -1.80
C LYS A 231 16.94 -14.37 -1.07
N HIS A 232 17.23 -13.25 -1.72
CA HIS A 232 17.88 -12.10 -1.10
C HIS A 232 16.81 -11.07 -0.72
N ALA A 233 16.13 -11.35 0.40
CA ALA A 233 15.03 -10.56 0.93
C ALA A 233 15.36 -10.04 2.34
N LEU A 234 14.85 -8.85 2.68
CA LEU A 234 14.97 -8.27 4.01
C LEU A 234 13.66 -8.44 4.78
N LEU A 235 13.74 -8.97 5.99
CA LEU A 235 12.61 -9.05 6.93
C LEU A 235 12.86 -8.12 8.12
N VAL A 236 11.95 -7.17 8.32
CA VAL A 236 11.89 -6.30 9.51
C VAL A 236 10.86 -6.89 10.47
N LEU A 237 11.34 -7.52 11.54
CA LEU A 237 10.50 -8.07 12.61
C LEU A 237 10.40 -7.04 13.74
N ASP A 238 9.19 -6.61 14.08
CA ASP A 238 8.95 -5.60 15.12
C ASP A 238 8.13 -6.18 16.29
N ASN A 239 8.46 -5.73 17.51
CA ASN A 239 7.95 -6.24 18.78
C ASN A 239 8.25 -7.72 19.04
N PHE A 240 9.54 -8.06 19.03
CA PHE A 240 10.09 -9.30 19.56
C PHE A 240 10.36 -9.19 21.07
#